data_AF-A0A1E3XD39-F1
#
_entry.id   AF-A0A1E3XD39-F1
#
_cell.length_a   1.000
_cell.length_b   1.000
_cell.length_c   1.000
_cell.angle_alpha   90.00
_cell.angle_beta   90.00
_cell.angle_gamma   90.00
#
_symmetry.space_group_name_H-M   'P 1'
#
loop_
_entity.id
_entity.type
_entity.pdbx_description
1 polymer ?
#
loop_
_entity_poly.entity_id
_entity_poly.type
_entity_poly.pdbx_seq_one_letter_code
_entity_poly.pdbx_strand_id
1 'polypeptide(L)' 'MSPNEKELLKKFQEVPEASAITMSKMMNPSTNSAMNLSIDYLQRLCQSLVAQGHLEIVEGGRWPVFKALKEKVK' A
#
# COMPACT_ATOMS: atom_id res chain seq x y z
N MET A 1 2.51 11.05 -7.84
CA MET A 1 2.08 10.44 -6.56
C MET A 1 0.99 11.27 -5.88
N SER A 2 -0.21 10.72 -5.70
CA SER A 2 -1.37 11.30 -5.00
C SER A 2 -1.18 11.35 -3.48
N PRO A 3 -2.00 12.10 -2.71
CA PRO A 3 -1.94 12.11 -1.24
C PRO A 3 -2.07 10.70 -0.64
N ASN A 4 -2.98 9.88 -1.15
CA ASN A 4 -3.24 8.54 -0.63
C ASN A 4 -2.10 7.56 -0.98
N GLU A 5 -1.47 7.72 -2.15
CA GLU A 5 -0.28 6.94 -2.53
C GLU A 5 0.91 7.26 -1.61
N LYS A 6 1.11 8.55 -1.27
CA LYS A 6 2.15 8.98 -0.33
C LYS A 6 1.91 8.41 1.07
N GLU A 7 0.67 8.42 1.53
CA GLU A 7 0.30 7.86 2.84
C GLU A 7 0.47 6.35 2.87
N LEU A 8 0.01 5.65 1.83
CA LEU A 8 0.19 4.21 1.68
C LEU A 8 1.68 3.83 1.65
N LEU A 9 2.51 4.56 0.92
CA LEU A 9 3.94 4.32 0.85
C LEU A 9 4.63 4.49 2.22
N LYS A 10 4.24 5.51 3.00
CA LYS A 10 4.70 5.67 4.40
C LYS A 10 4.33 4.47 5.25
N LYS A 11 3.13 3.90 5.07
CA LYS A 11 2.73 2.68 5.79
C LYS A 11 3.54 1.45 5.37
N PHE A 12 3.89 1.34 4.09
CA PHE A 12 4.85 0.32 3.66
C PHE A 12 6.27 0.52 4.21
N GLN A 13 6.65 1.71 4.69
CA GLN A 13 7.92 1.88 5.41
C GLN A 13 7.86 1.33 6.84
N GLU A 14 6.70 1.36 7.49
CA GLU A 14 6.46 0.75 8.80
C GLU A 14 6.30 -0.78 8.68
N VAL A 15 5.62 -1.23 7.62
CA VAL A 15 5.33 -2.63 7.32
C VAL A 15 5.83 -2.94 5.91
N PRO A 16 7.11 -3.37 5.77
CA PRO A 16 7.78 -3.50 4.48
C PRO A 16 7.10 -4.42 3.47
N GLU A 17 6.27 -5.35 3.95
CA GLU A 17 5.62 -6.37 3.12
C GLU A 17 4.19 -6.62 3.62
N ALA A 18 3.20 -6.39 2.75
CA ALA A 18 1.79 -6.53 3.10
C ALA A 18 0.88 -6.62 1.86
N SER A 19 -0.30 -7.21 2.05
CA SER A 19 -1.39 -7.15 1.06
C SER A 19 -2.23 -5.89 1.22
N ALA A 20 -3.03 -5.56 0.20
CA ALA A 20 -4.00 -4.46 0.28
C ALA A 20 -5.03 -4.66 1.41
N ILE A 21 -5.37 -5.91 1.77
CA ILE A 21 -6.25 -6.22 2.90
C ILE A 21 -5.59 -5.80 4.22
N THR A 22 -4.33 -6.18 4.41
CA THR A 22 -3.56 -5.84 5.62
C THR A 22 -3.45 -4.32 5.75
N MET A 23 -3.12 -3.63 4.65
CA MET A 23 -3.06 -2.17 4.62
C MET A 23 -4.41 -1.52 4.92
N SER A 24 -5.51 -2.07 4.41
CA SER A 24 -6.87 -1.59 4.71
C SER A 24 -7.18 -1.63 6.21
N LYS A 25 -6.75 -2.68 6.92
CA LYS A 25 -6.90 -2.79 8.38
C LYS A 25 -6.01 -1.79 9.13
N MET A 26 -4.78 -1.58 8.66
CA MET A 26 -3.82 -0.66 9.28
C MET A 26 -4.18 0.82 9.08
N MET A 27 -4.78 1.16 7.94
CA MET A 27 -5.27 2.50 7.64
C MET A 27 -6.65 2.77 8.26
N ASN A 28 -7.36 1.74 8.74
CA ASN A 28 -8.65 1.87 9.44
C ASN A 28 -8.61 1.30 10.87
N PRO A 29 -7.79 1.84 11.80
CA PRO A 29 -7.84 1.42 13.19
C PRO A 29 -9.07 2.03 13.87
N SER A 30 -10.17 1.29 13.91
CA SER A 30 -11.37 1.33 14.80
C SER A 30 -11.89 2.66 15.42
N THR A 31 -11.48 3.85 15.00
CA THR A 31 -11.89 5.13 15.58
C THR A 31 -12.08 6.19 14.49
N ASN A 32 -13.32 6.31 14.04
CA ASN A 32 -14.03 7.52 13.60
C ASN A 32 -13.36 8.61 12.72
N SER A 33 -12.20 8.41 12.08
CA SER A 33 -11.61 9.44 11.22
C SER A 33 -11.00 8.93 9.91
N ALA A 34 -11.75 9.23 8.84
CA ALA A 34 -11.31 9.90 7.61
C ALA A 34 -10.92 9.11 6.34
N MET A 35 -10.64 7.80 6.34
CA MET A 35 -10.35 7.10 5.07
C MET A 35 -10.80 5.63 5.07
N ASN A 36 -12.12 5.40 4.97
CA ASN A 36 -12.66 4.08 4.66
C ASN A 36 -12.42 3.74 3.18
N LEU A 37 -11.16 3.57 2.80
CA LEU A 37 -10.76 3.18 1.46
C LEU A 37 -11.10 1.71 1.25
N SER A 38 -11.87 1.43 0.19
CA SER A 38 -12.17 0.05 -0.18
C SER A 38 -10.87 -0.71 -0.48
N ILE A 39 -10.88 -2.01 -0.22
CA ILE A 39 -9.74 -2.89 -0.52
C ILE A 39 -9.39 -2.79 -2.02
N ASP A 40 -10.39 -2.68 -2.89
CA ASP A 40 -10.19 -2.49 -4.34
C ASP A 40 -9.44 -1.20 -4.66
N TYR A 41 -9.75 -0.10 -3.95
CA TYR A 41 -9.05 1.16 -4.14
C TYR A 41 -7.60 1.08 -3.65
N LEU A 42 -7.36 0.47 -2.49
CA LEU A 42 -6.01 0.22 -1.99
C LEU A 42 -5.20 -0.68 -2.94
N GLN A 43 -5.84 -1.70 -3.52
CA GLN A 43 -5.19 -2.54 -4.52
C GLN A 43 -4.79 -1.74 -5.77
N ARG A 44 -5.63 -0.82 -6.24
CA ARG A 44 -5.26 0.10 -7.34
C ARG A 44 -4.11 1.02 -6.96
N LEU A 45 -4.09 1.54 -5.73
CA LEU A 45 -2.98 2.36 -5.24
C LEU A 45 -1.68 1.55 -5.19
N CYS A 46 -1.70 0.32 -4.67
CA CYS A 46 -0.54 -0.57 -4.68
C CYS A 46 -0.06 -0.83 -6.11
N GLN A 47 -0.96 -1.14 -7.04
CA GLN A 47 -0.61 -1.35 -8.46
C GLN A 47 0.01 -0.10 -9.09
N SER A 48 -0.50 1.10 -8.77
CA SER A 48 0.08 2.36 -9.23
C SER A 48 1.49 2.58 -8.68
N LEU A 49 1.71 2.27 -7.40
CA LEU A 49 3.03 2.34 -6.76
C LEU A 49 4.00 1.29 -7.32
N VAL A 50 3.52 0.11 -7.72
CA VAL A 50 4.31 -0.89 -8.46
C VAL A 50 4.71 -0.33 -9.83
N ALA A 51 3.77 0.26 -10.58
CA ALA A 51 4.05 0.86 -11.88
C ALA A 51 5.04 2.04 -11.79
N GLN A 52 5.05 2.75 -10.66
CA GLN A 52 6.01 3.83 -10.35
C GLN A 52 7.37 3.32 -9.83
N GLY A 53 7.53 2.02 -9.58
CA GLY A 53 8.78 1.43 -9.08
C GLY A 53 9.04 1.64 -7.59
N HIS A 54 8.00 1.96 -6.81
CA HIS A 54 8.10 2.10 -5.35
C HIS A 54 7.79 0.79 -4.61
N LEU A 55 6.95 -0.06 -5.19
CA LEU A 55 6.62 -1.38 -4.67
C LEU A 55 6.96 -2.47 -5.68
N GLU A 56 7.15 -3.69 -5.20
CA GLU A 56 7.17 -4.90 -6.03
C GLU A 56 6.10 -5.89 -5.56
N ILE A 57 5.61 -6.74 -6.47
CA ILE A 57 4.72 -7.85 -6.12
C ILE A 57 5.61 -9.06 -5.82
N VAL A 58 5.61 -9.51 -4.55
CA VAL A 58 6.40 -10.66 -4.12
C VAL A 58 5.62 -11.97 -4.13
N GLU A 59 4.30 -11.88 -3.96
CA GLU A 59 3.39 -13.02 -4.05
C GLU A 59 2.16 -12.61 -4.89
N GLY A 60 1.89 -13.38 -5.94
CA GLY A 60 0.73 -13.17 -6.82
C GLY A 60 -0.56 -13.76 -6.25
N GLY A 61 -1.66 -13.59 -6.99
CA GLY A 61 -2.97 -14.17 -6.65
C GLY A 61 -4.09 -13.14 -6.59
N ARG A 62 -5.23 -13.54 -6.02
CA ARG A 62 -6.40 -12.64 -5.86
C ARG A 62 -6.07 -11.42 -4.98
N TRP A 63 -5.24 -11.63 -3.96
CA TRP A 63 -4.78 -10.61 -3.03
C TRP A 63 -3.26 -10.61 -2.99
N PRO A 64 -2.61 -9.95 -3.97
CA PRO A 64 -1.16 -9.95 -4.05
C PRO A 64 -0.52 -9.31 -2.82
N VAL A 65 0.67 -9.81 -2.47
CA VAL A 65 1.52 -9.23 -1.44
C VAL A 65 2.50 -8.27 -2.11
N PHE A 66 2.56 -7.06 -1.58
CA PHE A 66 3.42 -6.00 -2.07
C PHE A 66 4.55 -5.76 -1.08
N LYS A 67 5.73 -5.42 -1.59
CA LYS A 67 6.90 -5.07 -0.78
C LYS A 67 7.43 -3.71 -1.17
N ALA A 68 7.75 -2.88 -0.18
CA ALA A 68 8.44 -1.61 -0.41
C ALA A 68 9.85 -1.86 -0.92
N LEU A 69 10.14 -1.28 -2.09
CA LEU A 69 11.50 -1.16 -2.56
C LEU A 69 12.14 -0.03 -1.75
N LYS A 70 13.25 -0.31 -1.06
CA LYS A 70 14.07 0.77 -0.48
C LYS A 70 14.41 1.72 -1.61
N GLU A 71 13.93 2.96 -1.54
CA GLU A 71 14.31 3.98 -2.52
C GLU A 71 15.84 3.95 -2.63
N LYS A 72 16.35 3.77 -3.86
CA LYS A 72 17.68 4.29 -4.18
C LYS A 72 17.55 5.81 -4.09
N VAL A 73 17.65 6.34 -2.88
CA VAL A 73 17.92 7.77 -2.67
C VAL A 73 19.27 7.99 -3.34
N LYS A 74 19.25 8.57 -4.53
CA LYS A 74 20.46 8.96 -5.27
C LYS A 74 20.62 10.46 -5.19
#